data_AF-A0A821TG57-F1
#
_entry.id   AF-A0A821TG57-F1
#
_cell.length_a   1.000
_cell.length_b   1.000
_cell.length_c   1.000
_cell.angle_alpha   90.00
_cell.angle_beta   90.00
_cell.angle_gamma   90.00
#
_symmetry.space_group_name_H-M   'P 1'
#
loop_
_entity.id
_entity.type
_entity.pdbx_description
1 polymer ?
#
loop_
_entity_poly.entity_id
_entity_poly.type
_entity_poly.pdbx_seq_one_letter_code
_entity_poly.pdbx_strand_id
1 'polypeptide(L)' 'SHRLIELDRRSQYHFAISGKSFQIVRDEHPELLHRLCVRGTVFARMLPEQKQQLIETLEELG' A
#
# COMPACT_ATOMS: atom_id res chain seq x y z
N SER A 1 -24.11 -19.79 -17.58
CA SER A 1 -23.26 -20.10 -16.42
C SER A 1 -22.49 -18.87 -15.99
N HIS A 2 -22.66 -18.48 -14.73
CA HIS A 2 -21.86 -17.57 -13.92
C HIS A 2 -21.61 -16.12 -14.39
N ARG A 3 -22.45 -15.23 -13.85
CA ARG A 3 -22.04 -13.90 -13.35
C ARG A 3 -20.69 -14.01 -12.65
N LEU A 4 -19.63 -13.44 -13.22
CA LEU A 4 -18.43 -13.11 -12.47
C LEU A 4 -18.03 -11.68 -12.83
N ILE A 5 -18.54 -10.79 -11.98
CA ILE A 5 -17.91 -9.55 -11.56
C ILE A 5 -17.90 -8.46 -12.65
N GLU A 6 -19.01 -7.72 -12.70
CA GLU A 6 -18.92 -6.27 -12.85
C GLU A 6 -17.90 -5.76 -11.81
N LEU A 7 -16.62 -5.68 -12.18
CA LEU A 7 -15.58 -5.03 -11.37
C LEU A 7 -15.93 -3.54 -11.40
N ASP A 8 -16.79 -3.19 -10.46
CA ASP A 8 -17.37 -1.90 -10.20
C ASP A 8 -16.34 -0.80 -10.47
N ARG A 9 -16.74 0.21 -11.25
CA ARG A 9 -15.93 1.39 -11.62
C ARG A 9 -15.55 2.27 -10.41
N ARG A 10 -15.80 1.81 -9.18
CA ARG A 10 -15.34 2.34 -7.89
C ARG A 10 -14.87 1.25 -6.94
N SER A 11 -14.39 0.12 -7.46
CA SER A 11 -13.84 -0.95 -6.64
C SER A 11 -12.72 -0.40 -5.75
N GLN A 12 -13.03 -0.22 -4.47
CA GLN A 12 -12.11 0.13 -3.39
C GLN A 12 -11.22 -1.09 -3.14
N TYR A 13 -10.30 -1.36 -4.07
CA TYR A 13 -9.29 -2.38 -3.88
C TYR A 13 -8.32 -1.87 -2.82
N HIS A 14 -8.37 -2.49 -1.66
CA HIS A 14 -7.41 -2.23 -0.59
C HIS A 14 -6.22 -3.15 -0.81
N PHE A 15 -5.05 -2.58 -1.04
CA PHE A 15 -3.83 -3.37 -1.18
C PHE A 15 -3.32 -3.76 0.20
N ALA A 16 -2.84 -4.99 0.38
CA ALA A 16 -2.17 -5.39 1.60
C ALA A 16 -0.69 -5.64 1.27
N ILE A 17 0.20 -4.88 1.90
CA ILE A 17 1.64 -4.97 1.66
C ILE A 17 2.36 -5.43 2.92
N SER A 18 3.31 -6.34 2.75
CA SER A 18 4.16 -6.83 3.84
C SER A 18 5.34 -5.87 4.08
N GLY A 19 5.93 -5.87 5.27
CA GLY A 19 7.10 -5.04 5.58
C GLY A 19 8.28 -5.22 4.60
N LYS A 20 8.50 -6.45 4.13
CA LYS A 20 9.54 -6.74 3.11
C LYS A 20 9.21 -6.10 1.76
N SER A 21 7.96 -6.21 1.31
CA SER A 21 7.50 -5.58 0.06
C SER A 21 7.50 -4.07 0.17
N PHE A 22 7.15 -3.51 1.33
CA PHE A 22 7.22 -2.08 1.61
C PHE A 22 8.64 -1.53 1.45
N GLN A 23 9.65 -2.20 2.01
CA GLN A 23 11.05 -1.77 1.83
C GLN A 23 11.46 -1.74 0.36
N ILE A 24 11.16 -2.81 -0.39
CA ILE A 24 11.48 -2.85 -1.82
C ILE A 24 10.77 -1.73 -2.57
N VAL A 25 9.48 -1.50 -2.31
CA VAL A 25 8.72 -0.42 -2.96
C VAL A 25 9.28 0.94 -2.57
N ARG A 26 9.67 1.14 -1.32
CA ARG A 26 10.26 2.40 -0.87
C ARG A 26 11.62 2.69 -1.52
N ASP A 27 12.47 1.67 -1.60
CA ASP A 27 13.84 1.83 -2.04
C ASP A 27 13.94 1.89 -3.58
N GLU A 28 13.09 1.14 -4.31
CA GLU A 28 13.12 1.05 -5.78
C GLU A 28 12.02 1.88 -6.48
N HIS A 29 10.86 2.07 -5.84
CA HIS A 29 9.65 2.64 -6.48
C HIS A 29 8.83 3.55 -5.55
N PRO A 30 9.43 4.63 -5.01
CA PRO A 30 8.74 5.52 -4.06
C PRO A 30 7.48 6.17 -4.64
N GLU A 31 7.35 6.30 -5.95
CA GLU A 31 6.13 6.78 -6.62
C GLU A 31 4.92 5.86 -6.40
N LEU A 32 5.15 4.56 -6.18
CA LEU A 32 4.09 3.60 -5.89
C LEU A 32 3.60 3.76 -4.46
N LEU A 33 4.45 4.16 -3.51
CA LEU A 33 4.04 4.41 -2.13
C LEU A 33 2.94 5.46 -2.04
N HIS A 34 3.11 6.57 -2.75
CA HIS A 34 2.08 7.61 -2.80
C HIS A 34 0.75 7.07 -3.36
N ARG A 35 0.81 6.28 -4.44
CA ARG A 35 -0.38 5.64 -5.02
C ARG A 35 -1.03 4.63 -4.07
N LEU A 36 -0.23 3.88 -3.32
CA LEU A 36 -0.68 2.91 -2.33
C LEU A 36 -1.40 3.62 -1.17
N CYS A 37 -0.86 4.73 -0.68
CA CYS A 37 -1.45 5.51 0.40
C CYS A 37 -2.82 6.10 -0.01
N VAL A 38 -2.91 6.66 -1.23
CA VAL A 38 -4.17 7.23 -1.77
C VAL A 38 -5.25 6.17 -2.02
N ARG A 39 -4.86 4.92 -2.30
CA ARG A 39 -5.79 3.82 -2.64
C ARG A 39 -6.22 2.95 -1.45
N GLY A 40 -5.83 3.31 -0.22
CA GLY A 40 -6.23 2.57 0.99
C GLY A 40 -5.45 1.27 1.16
N THR A 41 -4.15 1.37 1.42
CA THR A 41 -3.26 0.22 1.63
C THR A 41 -3.16 -0.16 3.11
N VAL A 42 -3.19 -1.47 3.40
CA VAL A 42 -2.94 -2.08 4.70
C VAL A 42 -1.49 -2.55 4.76
N PHE A 43 -0.70 -1.99 5.67
CA PHE A 43 0.68 -2.44 5.94
C PHE A 43 0.69 -3.44 7.10
N ALA A 44 1.13 -4.67 6.85
CA ALA A 44 1.10 -5.75 7.84
C ALA A 44 2.44 -6.46 7.98
N ARG A 45 2.66 -7.12 9.13
CA ARG A 45 3.93 -7.83 9.45
C ARG A 45 5.17 -6.96 9.22
N MET A 46 5.12 -5.73 9.70
CA MET A 46 6.25 -4.81 9.69
C MET A 46 7.09 -4.97 10.95
N LEU A 47 8.41 -4.89 10.80
CA LEU A 47 9.32 -4.70 11.92
C LEU A 47 9.10 -3.30 12.51
N PRO A 48 9.42 -3.08 13.80
CA PRO A 48 9.27 -1.77 14.45
C PRO A 48 9.93 -0.63 13.66
N GLU A 49 11.13 -0.88 13.11
CA GLU A 49 11.87 0.09 12.32
C GLU A 49 11.24 0.35 10.95
N GLN A 50 10.67 -0.68 10.31
CA GLN A 50 9.90 -0.51 9.06
C GLN A 50 8.61 0.28 9.31
N LYS A 51 7.98 0.10 10.47
CA LYS A 51 6.81 0.88 10.86
C LYS A 51 7.15 2.35 11.07
N GLN A 52 8.30 2.65 11.67
CA GLN A 52 8.78 4.03 11.82
C GLN A 52 8.97 4.70 10.45
N GLN A 53 9.66 4.02 9.54
CA GLN A 53 9.91 4.48 8.17
C GLN A 53 8.61 4.69 7.38
N LEU A 54 7.61 3.84 7.57
CA LEU A 54 6.28 4.00 6.99
C LEU A 54 5.60 5.27 7.50
N ILE A 55 5.65 5.53 8.80
CA ILE A 55 5.02 6.72 9.40
C ILE A 55 5.68 7.99 8.85
N GLU A 56 7.02 8.04 8.82
CA GLU A 56 7.76 9.18 8.25
C GLU A 56 7.35 9.43 6.79
N THR A 57 7.28 8.37 5.98
CA THR A 57 6.83 8.49 4.58
C THR A 57 5.38 8.98 4.49
N LEU A 58 4.49 8.51 5.36
CA LEU A 58 3.09 8.94 5.37
C LEU A 58 2.93 10.41 5.81
N GLU A 59 3.76 10.86 6.76
CA GLU A 59 3.80 12.25 7.23
C GLU A 59 4.36 13.20 6.15
N GLU A 60 5.37 12.77 5.37
CA GLU A 60 5.89 13.55 4.24
C GLU A 60 4.90 13.70 3.08
N LEU A 61 3.93 12.78 2.96
CA LEU A 61 2.90 12.79 1.91
C LEU A 61 1.66 13.63 2.27
N GLY A 62 1.53 14.07 3.54
CA GLY A 62 0.45 14.92 4.03
C GLY A 62 0.73 16.41 3.85
#